data_AF-A0A4U5JZK6-F1
#
_entry.id   AF-A0A4U5JZK6-F1
#
_cell.length_a   1.000
_cell.length_b   1.000
_cell.length_c   1.000
_cell.angle_alpha   90.00
_cell.angle_beta   90.00
_cell.angle_gamma   90.00
#
_symmetry.space_group_name_H-M   'P 1'
#
loop_
_entity.id
_entity.type
_entity.pdbx_description
1 polymer ?
#
loop_
_entity_poly.entity_id
_entity_poly.type
_entity_poly.pdbx_seq_one_letter_code
_entity_poly.pdbx_strand_id
1 'polypeptide(L)'
;MRQVFSSARLENVEKVAQMLEEDGIEVRITNGRSYKGKVRRNFSYRDGGNDGPQPAVWIVKSEDQPRARQILREAGLIDSTRSPGESYLAPTFIDVEPAKAMRTPQNKVFKLKVGILLAIVAILGLIMFQTLHKPSAPASVGGPIGPAATPVALAQAVFAAEIQPGDAKVACLTIDGRDAPESLMPALTRPNLAVAPGSSCVRVAAEGSGSYSRSNRSPAVLVDIDGFRRTSADTAEIRYSAYRHRLRATYKTLEVQQVGGQWRIVRTLKHVSA
;
A
#
# COMPACT_ATOMS: atom_id res chain seq x y z
N MET A 1 0.15 22.51 -26.99
CA MET A 1 1.23 21.52 -26.88
C MET A 1 0.80 20.18 -27.44
N ARG A 2 1.64 19.54 -28.25
CA ARG A 2 1.36 18.21 -28.85
C ARG A 2 2.55 17.28 -28.68
N GLN A 3 2.30 16.04 -28.28
CA GLN A 3 3.35 15.02 -28.15
C GLN A 3 3.82 14.57 -29.55
N VAL A 4 5.14 14.43 -29.72
CA VAL A 4 5.74 13.96 -30.97
C VAL A 4 6.64 12.74 -30.82
N PHE A 5 7.22 12.54 -29.64
CA PHE A 5 8.08 11.39 -29.38
C PHE A 5 8.01 10.97 -27.91
N SER A 6 8.07 9.68 -27.65
CA SER A 6 8.21 9.11 -26.29
C SER A 6 9.08 7.88 -26.32
N SER A 7 9.89 7.72 -25.28
CA SER A 7 10.75 6.55 -25.13
C SER A 7 10.85 6.17 -23.67
N ALA A 8 11.03 4.87 -23.41
CA ALA A 8 11.32 4.39 -22.06
C ALA A 8 12.70 4.86 -21.55
N ARG A 9 13.63 5.18 -22.46
CA ARG A 9 14.96 5.73 -22.13
C ARG A 9 14.93 7.25 -22.20
N LEU A 10 15.23 7.88 -21.07
CA LEU A 10 15.23 9.33 -20.95
C LEU A 10 16.30 9.98 -21.84
N GLU A 11 17.45 9.33 -22.00
CA GLU A 11 18.55 9.83 -22.85
C GLU A 11 18.13 9.98 -24.30
N ASN A 12 17.24 9.10 -24.80
CA ASN A 12 16.73 9.20 -26.16
C ASN A 12 15.80 10.41 -26.31
N VAL A 13 14.96 10.67 -25.30
CA VAL A 13 14.05 11.81 -25.27
C VAL A 13 14.81 13.13 -25.19
N GLU A 14 15.89 13.19 -24.40
CA GLU A 14 16.76 14.35 -24.30
C GLU A 14 17.49 14.65 -25.63
N LYS A 15 18.04 13.63 -26.29
CA LYS A 15 18.68 13.80 -27.61
C LYS A 15 17.71 14.30 -28.68
N VAL A 16 16.48 13.78 -28.66
CA VAL A 16 15.45 14.22 -29.61
C VAL A 16 14.99 15.64 -29.32
N ALA A 17 14.87 16.02 -28.05
CA ALA A 17 14.55 17.39 -27.68
C ALA A 17 15.66 18.35 -28.15
N GLN A 18 16.93 18.01 -27.90
CA GLN A 18 18.08 18.79 -28.37
C GLN A 18 18.07 18.97 -29.89
N MET A 19 17.84 17.91 -30.66
CA MET A 19 17.78 17.98 -32.12
C MET A 19 16.66 18.91 -32.62
N LEU A 20 15.49 18.89 -31.98
CA LEU A 20 14.39 19.78 -32.34
C LEU A 20 14.67 21.24 -31.94
N GLU A 21 15.35 21.46 -30.82
CA GLU A 21 15.78 22.80 -30.38
C GLU A 21 16.84 23.40 -31.33
N GLU A 22 17.78 22.58 -31.82
CA GLU A 22 18.79 22.97 -32.81
C GLU A 22 18.15 23.45 -34.13
N ASP A 23 17.01 22.86 -34.53
CA ASP A 23 16.22 23.27 -35.70
C ASP A 23 15.28 24.46 -35.44
N GLY A 24 15.37 25.06 -34.25
CA GLY A 24 14.60 26.24 -33.83
C GLY A 24 13.17 25.94 -33.40
N ILE A 25 12.86 24.69 -33.03
CA ILE A 25 11.53 24.28 -32.57
C ILE A 25 11.50 24.27 -31.04
N GLU A 26 10.54 24.99 -30.46
CA GLU A 26 10.39 25.07 -29.01
C GLU A 26 9.73 23.80 -28.44
N VAL A 27 10.45 23.09 -27.57
CA VAL A 27 10.01 21.82 -27.00
C VAL A 27 9.98 21.81 -25.47
N ARG A 28 9.25 20.85 -24.91
CA ARG A 28 9.10 20.60 -23.49
C ARG A 28 9.19 19.10 -23.21
N ILE A 29 10.10 18.72 -22.33
CA ILE A 29 10.22 17.34 -21.85
C ILE A 29 9.32 17.13 -20.62
N THR A 30 8.49 16.09 -20.67
CA THR A 30 7.71 15.61 -19.52
C THR A 30 8.33 14.33 -18.98
N ASN A 31 8.28 14.13 -17.66
CA ASN A 31 8.94 13.02 -16.95
C ASN A 31 10.48 12.99 -17.18
N GLY A 32 11.10 14.17 -17.28
CA GLY A 32 12.55 14.35 -17.42
C GLY A 32 13.34 14.14 -16.13
N ARG A 33 14.65 14.43 -16.13
CA ARG A 33 15.50 14.32 -14.93
C ARG A 33 14.98 15.25 -13.85
N SER A 34 14.38 14.69 -12.80
CA SER A 34 14.10 15.45 -11.58
C SER A 34 15.42 15.68 -10.82
N TYR A 35 15.68 16.93 -10.44
CA TYR A 35 16.85 17.38 -9.68
C TYR A 35 17.10 16.58 -8.37
N LYS A 36 16.10 15.84 -7.87
CA LYS A 36 16.21 15.02 -6.65
C LYS A 36 16.19 13.49 -6.85
N GLY A 37 16.27 12.98 -8.09
CA GLY A 37 16.14 11.54 -8.38
C GLY A 37 17.47 10.78 -8.48
N LYS A 38 18.17 10.52 -7.37
CA LYS A 38 19.33 9.58 -7.35
C LYS A 38 18.87 8.13 -7.17
N VAL A 39 18.26 7.49 -8.19
CA VAL A 39 18.26 6.02 -8.28
C VAL A 39 18.25 5.60 -9.75
N ARG A 40 19.37 5.08 -10.23
CA ARG A 40 19.46 4.39 -11.53
C ARG A 40 18.91 2.98 -11.30
N ARG A 41 17.65 2.70 -11.65
CA ARG A 41 17.23 1.29 -11.79
C ARG A 41 17.75 0.80 -13.13
N ASN A 42 18.43 -0.35 -13.13
CA ASN A 42 18.90 -0.96 -14.37
C ASN A 42 17.68 -1.37 -15.21
N PHE A 43 17.59 -0.82 -16.42
CA PHE A 43 16.51 -1.07 -17.37
C PHE A 43 16.63 -2.49 -17.95
N SER A 44 15.59 -3.32 -17.78
CA SER A 44 15.49 -4.66 -18.37
C SER A 44 14.40 -4.67 -19.44
N TYR A 45 14.73 -5.15 -20.65
CA TYR A 45 13.75 -5.35 -21.73
C TYR A 45 12.85 -6.58 -21.51
N ARG A 46 13.18 -7.45 -20.54
CA ARG A 46 12.50 -8.73 -20.31
C ARG A 46 11.38 -8.64 -19.27
N ASP A 47 11.39 -7.59 -18.45
CA ASP A 47 10.26 -7.24 -17.60
C ASP A 47 9.33 -6.33 -18.39
N GLY A 48 8.13 -6.82 -18.72
CA GLY A 48 7.04 -6.03 -19.32
C GLY A 48 6.44 -5.02 -18.35
N GLY A 49 7.24 -4.40 -17.47
CA GLY A 49 6.79 -3.57 -16.36
C GLY A 49 7.62 -2.30 -16.25
N ASN A 50 7.34 -1.34 -17.13
CA ASN A 50 7.65 0.05 -16.85
C ASN A 50 6.33 0.76 -16.50
N ASP A 51 5.78 0.47 -15.32
CA ASP A 51 4.52 1.05 -14.80
C ASP A 51 4.62 2.54 -14.41
N GLY A 52 5.76 3.18 -14.71
CA GLY A 52 5.98 4.61 -14.51
C GLY A 52 5.58 5.45 -15.73
N PRO A 53 5.26 6.74 -15.55
CA PRO A 53 4.95 7.62 -16.66
C PRO A 53 6.18 7.79 -17.57
N GLN A 54 6.04 7.46 -18.86
CA GLN A 54 7.16 7.48 -19.80
C GLN A 54 7.63 8.91 -20.10
N PRO A 55 8.96 9.13 -20.21
CA PRO A 55 9.51 10.36 -20.77
C PRO A 55 8.98 10.66 -22.18
N ALA A 56 8.60 11.91 -22.42
CA ALA A 56 8.04 12.34 -23.70
C ALA A 56 8.41 13.79 -24.05
N VAL A 57 8.60 14.04 -25.36
CA VAL A 57 8.82 15.38 -25.93
C VAL A 57 7.50 15.92 -26.46
N TRP A 58 7.19 17.14 -26.01
CA TRP A 58 6.03 17.92 -26.41
C TRP A 58 6.49 19.17 -27.13
N ILE A 59 5.83 19.53 -28.22
CA ILE A 59 6.09 20.81 -28.89
C ILE A 59 5.21 21.86 -28.24
N VAL A 60 5.79 23.02 -27.92
CA VAL A 60 5.07 24.12 -27.26
C VAL A 60 4.04 24.72 -28.22
N LYS A 61 4.51 25.11 -29.40
CA LYS A 61 3.76 25.69 -30.52
C LYS A 61 3.13 24.61 -31.39
N SER A 62 1.84 24.74 -31.72
CA SER A 62 1.15 23.68 -32.48
C SER A 62 1.50 23.71 -33.97
N GLU A 63 1.84 24.90 -34.46
CA GLU A 63 2.27 25.21 -35.82
C GLU A 63 3.58 24.51 -36.22
N ASP A 64 4.48 24.24 -35.27
CA ASP A 64 5.77 23.59 -35.53
C ASP A 64 5.66 22.05 -35.60
N GLN A 65 4.47 21.49 -35.34
CA GLN A 65 4.25 20.05 -35.32
C GLN A 65 4.54 19.33 -36.66
N PRO A 66 4.09 19.84 -37.82
CA PRO A 66 4.38 19.19 -39.10
C PRO A 66 5.88 19.18 -39.41
N ARG A 67 6.57 20.28 -39.11
CA ARG A 67 8.02 20.44 -39.30
C ARG A 67 8.81 19.50 -38.40
N ALA A 68 8.47 19.41 -37.11
CA ALA A 68 9.09 18.47 -36.19
C ALA A 68 8.91 17.01 -36.64
N ARG A 69 7.73 16.64 -37.13
CA ARG A 69 7.49 15.29 -37.68
C ARG A 69 8.24 15.04 -38.98
N GLN A 70 8.60 16.07 -39.73
CA GLN A 70 9.47 15.91 -40.89
C GLN A 70 10.90 15.60 -40.46
N ILE A 71 11.46 16.40 -39.55
CA ILE A 71 12.81 16.19 -38.99
C ILE A 71 12.94 14.79 -38.36
N LEU A 72 11.95 14.35 -37.58
CA LEU A 72 11.96 13.02 -36.97
C LEU A 72 11.90 11.87 -38.00
N ARG A 73 11.28 12.09 -39.17
CA ARG A 73 11.27 11.11 -40.27
C ARG A 73 12.61 11.06 -40.99
N GLU A 74 13.20 12.22 -41.24
CA GLU A 74 14.53 12.34 -41.86
C GLU A 74 15.61 11.70 -40.98
N ALA A 75 15.47 11.79 -39.65
CA ALA A 75 16.31 11.11 -38.68
C ALA A 75 16.01 9.61 -38.50
N GLY A 76 15.01 9.05 -39.19
CA GLY A 76 14.60 7.64 -39.08
C GLY A 76 14.00 7.25 -37.73
N LEU A 77 13.54 8.22 -36.93
CA LEU A 77 13.01 7.99 -35.57
C LEU A 77 11.51 7.70 -35.56
N ILE A 78 10.80 8.08 -36.61
CA ILE A 78 9.40 7.73 -36.82
C ILE A 78 9.22 7.22 -38.25
N ASP A 79 8.48 6.12 -38.40
CA ASP A 79 8.08 5.64 -39.71
C ASP A 79 7.11 6.62 -40.36
N SER A 80 7.24 6.78 -41.67
CA SER A 80 6.23 7.44 -42.48
C SER A 80 4.88 6.79 -42.19
N THR A 81 3.87 7.57 -41.87
CA THR A 81 2.50 7.06 -41.76
C THR A 81 1.91 6.65 -43.11
N ARG A 82 2.69 6.71 -44.21
CA ARG A 82 2.37 6.00 -45.45
C ARG A 82 2.78 4.54 -45.27
N SER A 83 1.79 3.67 -45.24
CA SER A 83 1.97 2.23 -45.33
C SER A 83 2.95 1.89 -46.48
N PRO A 84 3.91 0.97 -46.29
CA PRO A 84 4.69 0.43 -47.39
C PRO A 84 3.72 -0.33 -48.31
N GLY A 85 3.25 0.38 -49.35
CA GLY A 85 2.12 -0.03 -50.18
C GLY A 85 1.52 1.11 -51.01
N GLU A 86 1.75 2.38 -50.65
CA GLU A 86 1.32 3.55 -51.44
C GLU A 86 2.48 4.27 -52.17
N SER A 87 3.46 3.50 -52.64
CA SER A 87 4.48 3.97 -53.58
C SER A 87 4.29 3.22 -54.90
N TYR A 88 3.99 3.93 -55.99
CA TYR A 88 3.79 3.37 -57.34
C TYR A 88 5.09 2.92 -58.04
N LEU A 89 6.15 2.65 -57.27
CA LEU A 89 7.40 2.10 -57.77
C LEU A 89 7.60 0.71 -57.16
N ALA A 90 7.83 -0.27 -58.02
CA ALA A 90 8.02 -1.66 -57.63
C ALA A 90 9.17 -1.80 -56.61
N PRO A 91 8.93 -2.40 -55.43
CA PRO A 91 10.01 -2.75 -54.53
C PRO A 91 10.81 -3.91 -55.12
N THR A 92 12.10 -3.69 -55.32
CA THR A 92 13.09 -4.75 -55.57
C THR A 92 13.23 -5.63 -54.33
N PHE A 93 13.24 -6.94 -54.57
CA PHE A 93 13.32 -8.03 -53.60
C PHE A 93 14.42 -7.85 -52.56
N ILE A 94 14.03 -7.81 -51.28
CA ILE A 94 14.79 -8.38 -50.17
C ILE A 94 13.79 -9.18 -49.33
N ASP A 95 14.08 -10.48 -49.18
CA ASP A 95 13.32 -11.43 -48.40
C ASP A 95 13.17 -10.97 -46.95
N VAL A 96 11.93 -10.70 -46.55
CA VAL A 96 11.52 -10.68 -45.14
C VAL A 96 10.54 -11.84 -44.98
N GLU A 97 10.89 -12.77 -44.11
CA GLU A 97 10.10 -13.96 -43.77
C GLU A 97 8.60 -13.64 -43.61
N PRO A 98 7.70 -14.53 -44.06
CA PRO A 98 6.27 -14.32 -43.89
C PRO A 98 5.93 -14.31 -42.40
N ALA A 99 5.50 -13.13 -41.92
CA ALA A 99 4.90 -12.97 -40.61
C ALA A 99 3.78 -14.01 -40.44
N LYS A 100 4.01 -14.93 -39.52
CA LYS A 100 3.06 -15.95 -39.07
C LYS A 100 1.68 -15.32 -38.89
N ALA A 101 0.72 -15.75 -39.71
CA ALA A 101 -0.67 -15.33 -39.60
C ALA A 101 -1.17 -15.60 -38.18
N MET A 102 -1.27 -14.54 -37.36
CA MET A 102 -1.87 -14.58 -36.04
C MET A 102 -3.37 -14.83 -36.23
N ARG A 103 -3.77 -16.11 -36.25
CA ARG A 103 -5.17 -16.51 -36.13
C ARG A 103 -5.69 -15.95 -34.81
N THR A 104 -6.43 -14.86 -34.88
CA THR A 104 -7.14 -14.23 -33.77
C THR A 104 -8.13 -15.23 -33.18
N PRO A 105 -7.97 -15.69 -31.92
CA PRO A 105 -9.05 -16.37 -31.24
C PRO A 105 -9.94 -15.31 -30.60
N GLN A 106 -10.71 -14.59 -31.42
CA GLN A 106 -11.61 -13.50 -31.01
C GLN A 106 -12.57 -13.94 -29.88
N ASN A 107 -12.89 -15.23 -29.83
CA ASN A 107 -13.78 -15.83 -28.83
C ASN A 107 -13.13 -16.03 -27.44
N LYS A 108 -11.79 -16.01 -27.32
CA LYS A 108 -11.11 -16.13 -26.01
C LYS A 108 -10.95 -14.76 -25.33
N VAL A 109 -10.69 -13.72 -26.12
CA VAL A 109 -10.56 -12.34 -25.62
C VAL A 109 -11.90 -11.81 -25.09
N PHE A 110 -13.02 -12.16 -25.74
CA PHE A 110 -14.35 -11.78 -25.27
C PHE A 110 -14.71 -12.45 -23.92
N LYS A 111 -14.43 -13.76 -23.77
CA LYS A 111 -14.66 -14.50 -22.51
C LYS A 111 -13.81 -13.95 -21.35
N LEU A 112 -12.57 -13.54 -21.62
CA LEU A 112 -11.71 -12.90 -20.62
C LEU A 112 -12.23 -11.51 -20.22
N LYS A 113 -12.68 -10.69 -21.19
CA LYS A 113 -13.26 -9.38 -20.92
C LYS A 113 -14.53 -9.47 -20.06
N VAL A 114 -15.42 -10.41 -20.37
CA VAL A 114 -16.66 -10.65 -19.60
C VAL A 114 -16.34 -11.19 -18.20
N GLY A 115 -15.36 -12.09 -18.07
CA GLY A 115 -14.92 -12.59 -16.77
C GLY A 115 -14.34 -11.50 -15.86
N ILE A 116 -13.54 -10.58 -16.41
CA ILE A 116 -13.01 -9.43 -15.67
C ILE A 116 -14.13 -8.47 -15.25
N LEU A 117 -15.12 -8.21 -16.12
CA LEU A 117 -16.26 -7.36 -15.77
C LEU A 117 -17.10 -7.95 -14.63
N LEU A 118 -17.36 -9.27 -14.66
CA LEU A 118 -18.05 -9.95 -13.56
C LEU A 118 -17.23 -9.94 -12.27
N ALA A 119 -15.92 -10.08 -12.33
CA ALA A 119 -15.04 -9.97 -11.17
C ALA A 119 -15.06 -8.56 -10.56
N ILE A 120 -15.06 -7.50 -11.38
CA ILE A 120 -15.17 -6.12 -10.90
C ILE A 120 -16.53 -5.88 -10.25
N VAL A 121 -17.63 -6.36 -10.84
CA VAL A 121 -18.98 -6.26 -10.25
C VAL A 121 -19.05 -7.04 -8.93
N ALA A 122 -18.43 -8.21 -8.84
CA ALA A 122 -18.38 -8.99 -7.60
C ALA A 122 -17.56 -8.28 -6.52
N ILE A 123 -16.42 -7.66 -6.87
CA ILE A 123 -15.60 -6.87 -5.95
C ILE A 123 -16.34 -5.61 -5.49
N LEU A 124 -17.00 -4.89 -6.40
CA LEU A 124 -17.82 -3.72 -6.07
C LEU A 124 -19.01 -4.12 -5.20
N GLY A 125 -19.66 -5.24 -5.49
CA GLY A 125 -20.73 -5.81 -4.67
C GLY A 125 -20.23 -6.19 -3.27
N LEU A 126 -19.04 -6.79 -3.15
CA LEU A 126 -18.42 -7.13 -1.86
C LEU A 126 -18.09 -5.87 -1.05
N ILE A 127 -17.52 -4.84 -1.70
CA ILE A 127 -17.22 -3.55 -1.06
C ILE A 127 -18.53 -2.88 -0.61
N MET A 128 -19.57 -2.87 -1.45
CA MET A 128 -20.86 -2.28 -1.13
C MET A 128 -21.58 -3.04 -0.01
N PHE A 129 -21.44 -4.37 0.02
CA PHE A 129 -21.96 -5.20 1.10
C PHE A 129 -21.22 -4.93 2.41
N GLN A 130 -19.90 -4.75 2.38
CA GLN A 130 -19.10 -4.35 3.55
C GLN A 130 -19.43 -2.94 4.05
N THR A 131 -19.77 -2.00 3.16
CA THR A 131 -20.17 -0.64 3.57
C THR A 131 -21.59 -0.58 4.09
N LEU A 132 -22.51 -1.39 3.56
CA LEU A 132 -23.90 -1.49 4.04
C LEU A 132 -24.03 -2.28 5.36
N HIS A 133 -23.11 -3.23 5.62
CA HIS A 133 -23.05 -3.96 6.90
C HIS A 133 -22.29 -3.22 7.99
N LYS A 134 -21.86 -1.96 7.78
CA LYS A 134 -21.49 -1.09 8.90
C LYS A 134 -22.79 -0.73 9.63
N PRO A 135 -23.01 -1.22 10.86
CA PRO A 135 -24.05 -0.62 11.68
C PRO A 135 -23.66 0.84 11.86
N SER A 136 -24.54 1.76 11.47
CA SER A 136 -24.49 3.16 11.88
C SER A 136 -24.58 3.17 13.39
N ALA A 137 -23.42 3.22 14.05
CA ALA A 137 -23.36 3.36 15.49
C ALA A 137 -23.99 4.72 15.85
N PRO A 138 -24.95 4.77 16.78
CA PRO A 138 -25.48 6.03 17.27
C PRO A 138 -24.34 6.86 17.86
N ALA A 139 -24.50 8.19 17.78
CA ALA A 139 -23.58 9.16 18.35
C ALA A 139 -23.19 8.73 19.78
N SER A 140 -21.89 8.67 20.04
CA SER A 140 -21.37 8.33 21.36
C SER A 140 -21.89 9.41 22.33
N VAL A 141 -22.78 9.02 23.23
CA VAL A 141 -23.14 9.87 24.36
C VAL A 141 -21.91 9.84 25.26
N GLY A 142 -21.12 10.92 25.18
CA GLY A 142 -19.84 11.04 25.88
C GLY A 142 -20.01 10.74 27.36
N GLY A 143 -19.27 9.73 27.84
CA GLY A 143 -19.19 9.42 29.27
C GLY A 143 -18.47 10.52 30.06
N PRO A 144 -18.47 10.44 31.41
CA PRO A 144 -17.81 11.44 32.24
C PRO A 144 -16.32 11.57 31.91
N ILE A 145 -15.83 12.81 31.86
CA ILE A 145 -14.40 13.13 31.76
C ILE A 145 -13.70 12.67 33.04
N GLY A 146 -12.54 12.04 32.91
CA GLY A 146 -11.80 11.48 34.05
C GLY A 146 -11.51 9.99 33.92
N PRO A 147 -10.98 9.37 35.00
CA PRO A 147 -10.69 7.95 35.02
C PRO A 147 -11.98 7.14 34.94
N ALA A 148 -12.00 6.13 34.07
CA ALA A 148 -13.14 5.24 33.89
C ALA A 148 -12.65 3.82 33.57
N ALA A 149 -13.54 2.84 33.65
CA ALA A 149 -13.24 1.48 33.23
C ALA A 149 -12.91 1.44 31.72
N THR A 150 -11.93 0.65 31.34
CA THR A 150 -11.51 0.49 29.95
C THR A 150 -12.62 -0.20 29.13
N PRO A 151 -13.17 0.45 28.08
CA PRO A 151 -14.14 -0.20 27.21
C PRO A 151 -13.53 -1.43 26.50
N VAL A 152 -14.23 -2.56 26.49
CA VAL A 152 -13.73 -3.81 25.88
C VAL A 152 -13.36 -3.61 24.40
N ALA A 153 -14.18 -2.87 23.65
CA ALA A 153 -13.90 -2.55 22.25
C ALA A 153 -12.62 -1.71 22.06
N LEU A 154 -12.29 -0.84 23.03
CA LEU A 154 -11.05 -0.08 23.02
C LEU A 154 -9.85 -0.99 23.30
N ALA A 155 -9.94 -1.84 24.34
CA ALA A 155 -8.88 -2.80 24.64
C ALA A 155 -8.59 -3.73 23.46
N GLN A 156 -9.64 -4.19 22.76
CA GLN A 156 -9.51 -4.97 21.54
C GLN A 156 -8.75 -4.21 20.44
N ALA A 157 -9.11 -2.95 20.20
CA ALA A 157 -8.48 -2.11 19.18
C ALA A 157 -7.00 -1.84 19.50
N VAL A 158 -6.69 -1.52 20.75
CA VAL A 158 -5.31 -1.28 21.22
C VAL A 158 -4.48 -2.56 21.11
N PHE A 159 -4.98 -3.69 21.61
CA PHE A 159 -4.29 -4.98 21.49
C PHE A 159 -4.01 -5.31 20.02
N ALA A 160 -5.02 -5.19 19.16
CA ALA A 160 -4.90 -5.57 17.77
C ALA A 160 -3.89 -4.70 17.00
N ALA A 161 -3.78 -3.42 17.34
CA ALA A 161 -2.87 -2.47 16.71
C ALA A 161 -1.43 -2.60 17.21
N GLU A 162 -1.23 -2.88 18.50
CA GLU A 162 0.09 -2.83 19.13
C GLU A 162 0.84 -4.17 19.15
N ILE A 163 0.13 -5.32 19.21
CA ILE A 163 0.80 -6.62 19.25
C ILE A 163 1.20 -7.09 17.85
N GLN A 164 2.49 -7.38 17.66
CA GLN A 164 3.01 -7.83 16.37
C GLN A 164 3.05 -9.37 16.29
N PRO A 165 2.79 -9.96 15.11
CA PRO A 165 3.08 -11.36 14.87
C PRO A 165 4.58 -11.61 15.04
N GLY A 166 4.96 -12.45 16.00
CA GLY A 166 6.36 -12.78 16.30
C GLY A 166 6.88 -12.29 17.65
N ASP A 167 6.10 -11.49 18.39
CA ASP A 167 6.48 -11.09 19.75
C ASP A 167 6.51 -12.27 20.72
N ALA A 168 5.55 -13.18 20.56
CA ALA A 168 5.44 -14.42 21.32
C ALA A 168 4.53 -15.42 20.59
N LYS A 169 4.49 -16.67 21.08
CA LYS A 169 3.49 -17.66 20.64
C LYS A 169 2.16 -17.48 21.38
N VAL A 170 2.22 -16.96 22.61
CA VAL A 170 1.05 -16.72 23.47
C VAL A 170 1.08 -15.27 23.97
N ALA A 171 -0.03 -14.56 23.88
CA ALA A 171 -0.24 -13.27 24.54
C ALA A 171 -1.25 -13.43 25.66
N CYS A 172 -0.84 -13.16 26.89
CA CYS A 172 -1.74 -13.18 28.05
C CYS A 172 -2.21 -11.76 28.35
N LEU A 173 -3.52 -11.53 28.24
CA LEU A 173 -4.12 -10.20 28.29
C LEU A 173 -4.77 -9.90 29.64
N THR A 174 -4.39 -8.77 30.23
CA THR A 174 -5.09 -8.14 31.37
C THR A 174 -5.69 -6.79 30.95
N ILE A 175 -6.85 -6.47 31.52
CA ILE A 175 -7.54 -5.19 31.35
C ILE A 175 -7.84 -4.65 32.74
N ASP A 176 -7.38 -3.42 33.03
CA ASP A 176 -7.52 -2.77 34.35
C ASP A 176 -7.08 -3.68 35.52
N GLY A 177 -6.00 -4.46 35.32
CA GLY A 177 -5.43 -5.38 36.32
C GLY A 177 -6.24 -6.67 36.52
N ARG A 178 -7.26 -6.94 35.72
CA ARG A 178 -8.05 -8.18 35.76
C ARG A 178 -7.85 -8.98 34.49
N ASP A 179 -8.15 -10.28 34.54
CA ASP A 179 -8.17 -11.12 33.34
C ASP A 179 -9.18 -10.58 32.33
N ALA A 180 -8.75 -10.50 31.07
CA ALA A 180 -9.64 -10.13 29.98
C ALA A 180 -10.77 -11.17 29.81
N PRO A 181 -11.98 -10.73 29.44
CA PRO A 181 -13.13 -11.62 29.31
C PRO A 181 -12.88 -12.69 28.24
N GLU A 182 -13.29 -13.93 28.51
CA GLU A 182 -13.04 -15.06 27.61
C GLU A 182 -13.66 -14.87 26.22
N SER A 183 -14.78 -14.14 26.14
CA SER A 183 -15.43 -13.78 24.87
C SER A 183 -14.54 -12.98 23.92
N LEU A 184 -13.50 -12.31 24.43
CA LEU A 184 -12.56 -11.53 23.64
C LEU A 184 -11.47 -12.39 22.99
N MET A 185 -11.14 -13.56 23.56
CA MET A 185 -10.01 -14.40 23.13
C MET A 185 -10.12 -14.87 21.67
N PRO A 186 -11.29 -15.37 21.19
CA PRO A 186 -11.42 -15.82 19.81
C PRO A 186 -11.21 -14.69 18.80
N ALA A 187 -11.66 -13.47 19.14
CA ALA A 187 -11.56 -12.30 18.27
C ALA A 187 -10.12 -11.74 18.17
N LEU A 188 -9.26 -12.05 19.14
CA LEU A 188 -7.87 -11.59 19.18
C LEU A 188 -6.85 -12.64 18.73
N THR A 189 -7.25 -13.90 18.66
CA THR A 189 -6.38 -15.01 18.25
C THR A 189 -6.03 -14.91 16.76
N ARG A 190 -4.76 -15.19 16.43
CA ARG A 190 -4.23 -15.14 15.05
C ARG A 190 -3.46 -16.42 14.73
N PRO A 191 -3.20 -16.77 13.45
CA PRO A 191 -2.56 -18.02 13.04
C PRO A 191 -1.19 -18.36 13.68
N ASN A 192 -0.53 -17.41 14.37
CA ASN A 192 0.73 -17.61 15.09
C ASN A 192 0.75 -16.91 16.47
N LEU A 193 -0.42 -16.57 17.01
CA LEU A 193 -0.55 -15.90 18.30
C LEU A 193 -1.83 -16.40 18.99
N ALA A 194 -1.66 -17.26 19.97
CA ALA A 194 -2.75 -17.64 20.88
C ALA A 194 -2.95 -16.53 21.91
N VAL A 195 -4.20 -16.19 22.22
CA VAL A 195 -4.51 -15.21 23.27
C VAL A 195 -5.16 -15.94 24.45
N ALA A 196 -4.70 -15.63 25.65
CA ALA A 196 -5.17 -16.24 26.89
C ALA A 196 -5.40 -15.17 27.97
N PRO A 197 -6.12 -15.50 29.06
CA PRO A 197 -6.20 -14.63 30.23
C PRO A 197 -4.81 -14.33 30.82
N GLY A 198 -4.64 -13.15 31.40
CA GLY A 198 -3.42 -12.71 32.11
C GLY A 198 -2.85 -13.76 33.08
N SER A 199 -3.72 -14.31 33.91
CA SER A 199 -3.42 -15.36 34.90
C SER A 199 -2.92 -16.68 34.29
N SER A 200 -3.08 -16.89 32.98
CA SER A 200 -2.57 -18.07 32.29
C SER A 200 -1.07 -18.01 32.01
N CYS A 201 -0.41 -16.87 32.24
CA CYS A 201 1.03 -16.72 32.07
C CYS A 201 1.79 -16.57 33.39
N VAL A 202 3.08 -16.91 33.36
CA VAL A 202 4.03 -16.63 34.43
C VAL A 202 4.99 -15.54 33.96
N ARG A 203 5.05 -14.45 34.72
CA ARG A 203 6.04 -13.38 34.50
C ARG A 203 7.41 -13.85 34.97
N VAL A 204 8.40 -13.79 34.10
CA VAL A 204 9.79 -14.13 34.42
C VAL A 204 10.71 -13.02 33.94
N ALA A 205 11.54 -12.49 34.84
CA ALA A 205 12.45 -11.39 34.53
C ALA A 205 13.75 -11.84 33.84
N ALA A 206 14.12 -13.11 33.98
CA ALA A 206 15.35 -13.67 33.41
C ALA A 206 15.35 -13.65 31.88
N GLU A 207 16.48 -13.24 31.29
CA GLU A 207 16.65 -13.07 29.84
C GLU A 207 16.56 -14.38 29.05
N GLY A 208 17.10 -15.47 29.60
CA GLY A 208 17.23 -16.74 28.89
C GLY A 208 15.89 -17.44 28.63
N SER A 209 14.97 -17.42 29.59
CA SER A 209 13.67 -18.12 29.47
C SER A 209 12.55 -17.18 29.06
N GLY A 210 12.57 -15.94 29.58
CA GLY A 210 11.44 -15.02 29.49
C GLY A 210 10.14 -15.58 30.06
N SER A 211 9.09 -14.77 29.98
CA SER A 211 7.75 -15.15 30.42
C SER A 211 7.17 -16.28 29.55
N TYR A 212 6.34 -17.12 30.14
CA TYR A 212 5.80 -18.31 29.48
C TYR A 212 4.36 -18.61 29.89
N SER A 213 3.64 -19.37 29.06
CA SER A 213 2.30 -19.86 29.35
C SER A 213 2.31 -21.04 30.33
N ARG A 214 1.40 -21.05 31.30
CA ARG A 214 1.25 -22.13 32.29
C ARG A 214 0.81 -23.45 31.65
N SER A 215 -0.01 -23.39 30.60
CA SER A 215 -0.63 -24.58 30.00
C SER A 215 0.36 -25.43 29.19
N ASN A 216 1.26 -24.79 28.45
CA ASN A 216 2.11 -25.47 27.47
C ASN A 216 3.57 -25.00 27.47
N ARG A 217 3.98 -24.17 28.44
CA ARG A 217 5.33 -23.60 28.57
C ARG A 217 5.83 -22.84 27.33
N SER A 218 4.94 -22.46 26.41
CA SER A 218 5.31 -21.68 25.24
C SER A 218 5.75 -20.27 25.63
N PRO A 219 6.71 -19.67 24.89
CA PRO A 219 7.10 -18.28 25.12
C PRO A 219 5.90 -17.36 25.03
N ALA A 220 5.75 -16.52 26.06
CA ALA A 220 4.59 -15.66 26.21
C ALA A 220 4.98 -14.20 26.46
N VAL A 221 4.08 -13.31 26.06
CA VAL A 221 4.13 -11.89 26.38
C VAL A 221 2.93 -11.56 27.26
N LEU A 222 3.17 -10.89 28.38
CA LEU A 222 2.11 -10.36 29.23
C LEU A 222 1.74 -8.99 28.70
N VAL A 223 0.49 -8.84 28.27
CA VAL A 223 -0.05 -7.59 27.75
C VAL A 223 -1.02 -7.04 28.77
N ASP A 224 -0.80 -5.79 29.18
CA ASP A 224 -1.68 -5.07 30.10
C ASP A 224 -2.19 -3.80 29.45
N ILE A 225 -3.50 -3.60 29.50
CA ILE A 225 -4.19 -2.43 28.97
C ILE A 225 -4.98 -1.82 30.11
N ASP A 226 -4.57 -0.64 30.57
CA ASP A 226 -5.14 -0.03 31.76
C ASP A 226 -5.10 1.51 31.73
N GLY A 227 -5.61 2.12 32.80
CA GLY A 227 -5.49 3.56 33.02
C GLY A 227 -6.28 4.39 32.00
N PHE A 228 -7.41 3.86 31.54
CA PHE A 228 -8.30 4.59 30.65
C PHE A 228 -8.81 5.88 31.31
N ARG A 229 -8.57 7.00 30.63
CA ARG A 229 -8.96 8.33 31.11
C ARG A 229 -9.53 9.14 29.97
N ARG A 230 -10.81 9.50 30.06
CA ARG A 230 -11.43 10.41 29.08
C ARG A 230 -10.90 11.82 29.29
N THR A 231 -10.42 12.45 28.21
CA THR A 231 -9.95 13.83 28.18
C THR A 231 -10.97 14.76 27.53
N SER A 232 -11.76 14.25 26.58
CA SER A 232 -12.89 14.93 25.95
C SER A 232 -14.05 13.95 25.71
N ALA A 233 -15.11 14.39 25.02
CA ALA A 233 -16.25 13.54 24.67
C ALA A 233 -15.83 12.29 23.88
N ASP A 234 -14.98 12.49 22.87
CA ASP A 234 -14.53 11.43 21.97
C ASP A 234 -13.06 11.07 22.15
N THR A 235 -12.27 11.84 22.89
CA THR A 235 -10.83 11.60 23.10
C THR A 235 -10.55 11.04 24.51
N ALA A 236 -9.62 10.11 24.59
CA ALA A 236 -9.14 9.55 25.84
C ALA A 236 -7.65 9.18 25.77
N GLU A 237 -7.06 8.95 26.93
CA GLU A 237 -5.74 8.39 27.11
C GLU A 237 -5.86 6.96 27.66
N ILE A 238 -4.94 6.09 27.26
CA ILE A 238 -4.85 4.72 27.77
C ILE A 238 -3.40 4.26 27.79
N ARG A 239 -3.06 3.38 28.72
CA ARG A 239 -1.73 2.78 28.81
C ARG A 239 -1.76 1.37 28.23
N TYR A 240 -0.68 1.04 27.54
CA TYR A 240 -0.38 -0.27 27.01
C TYR A 240 0.97 -0.70 27.53
N SER A 241 1.07 -1.94 28.01
CA SER A 241 2.35 -2.56 28.26
C SER A 241 2.42 -3.96 27.68
N ALA A 242 3.57 -4.32 27.14
CA ALA A 242 3.88 -5.66 26.67
C ALA A 242 5.21 -6.09 27.29
N TYR A 243 5.16 -7.09 28.15
CA TYR A 243 6.31 -7.55 28.92
C TYR A 243 6.63 -9.00 28.59
N ARG A 244 7.88 -9.26 28.19
CA ARG A 244 8.42 -10.62 28.04
C ARG A 244 9.47 -10.93 29.10
N HIS A 245 10.46 -10.05 29.26
CA HIS A 245 11.51 -10.12 30.29
C HIS A 245 12.15 -8.73 30.47
N ARG A 246 13.17 -8.61 31.32
CA ARG A 246 13.78 -7.30 31.67
C ARG A 246 14.32 -6.50 30.48
N LEU A 247 14.92 -7.16 29.48
CA LEU A 247 15.43 -6.56 28.23
C LEU A 247 14.46 -6.62 27.04
N ARG A 248 13.18 -6.92 27.28
CA ARG A 248 12.17 -6.94 26.22
C ARG A 248 10.83 -6.61 26.82
N ALA A 249 10.64 -5.31 27.01
CA ALA A 249 9.42 -4.74 27.53
C ALA A 249 9.13 -3.42 26.82
N THR A 250 7.87 -3.23 26.46
CA THR A 250 7.37 -2.02 25.79
C THR A 250 6.27 -1.42 26.63
N TYR A 251 6.35 -0.12 26.87
CA TYR A 251 5.36 0.66 27.60
C TYR A 251 4.97 1.87 26.74
N LYS A 252 3.68 2.03 26.50
CA LYS A 252 3.13 3.14 25.73
C LYS A 252 1.99 3.82 26.47
N THR A 253 1.93 5.13 26.34
CA THR A 253 0.73 5.91 26.64
C THR A 253 0.17 6.38 25.30
N LEU A 254 -1.07 6.03 25.01
CA LEU A 254 -1.72 6.23 23.72
C LEU A 254 -2.85 7.23 23.90
N GLU A 255 -2.97 8.15 22.96
CA GLU A 255 -4.18 8.93 22.78
C GLU A 255 -5.08 8.21 21.80
N VAL A 256 -6.34 8.03 22.19
CA VAL A 256 -7.34 7.28 21.44
C VAL A 256 -8.57 8.15 21.23
N GLN A 257 -9.22 7.97 20.10
CA GLN A 257 -10.42 8.72 19.74
C GLN A 257 -11.52 7.78 19.25
N GLN A 258 -12.76 8.08 19.64
CA GLN A 258 -13.94 7.40 19.15
C GLN A 258 -14.45 8.09 17.88
N VAL A 259 -14.29 7.44 16.73
CA VAL A 259 -14.73 7.95 15.42
C VAL A 259 -15.77 6.99 14.85
N GLY A 260 -17.01 7.47 14.70
CA GLY A 260 -18.12 6.65 14.18
C GLY A 260 -18.40 5.40 15.02
N GLY A 261 -18.32 5.52 16.35
CA GLY A 261 -18.52 4.41 17.29
C GLY A 261 -17.34 3.45 17.44
N GLN A 262 -16.25 3.63 16.68
CA GLN A 262 -15.05 2.80 16.78
C GLN A 262 -13.90 3.56 17.44
N TRP A 263 -13.18 2.89 18.31
CA TRP A 263 -11.95 3.43 18.90
C TRP A 263 -10.78 3.31 17.93
N ARG A 264 -9.99 4.38 17.83
CA ARG A 264 -8.76 4.42 17.03
C ARG A 264 -7.64 5.08 17.83
N ILE A 265 -6.42 4.59 17.64
CA ILE A 265 -5.22 5.24 18.18
C ILE A 265 -4.92 6.45 17.30
N VAL A 266 -4.88 7.64 17.90
CA VAL A 266 -4.57 8.89 17.21
C VAL A 266 -3.07 9.14 17.21
N ARG A 267 -2.45 9.01 18.39
CA ARG A 267 -1.00 9.20 18.55
C ARG A 267 -0.46 8.47 19.77
N THR A 268 0.84 8.21 19.77
CA THR A 268 1.57 7.74 20.96
C THR A 268 2.09 8.96 21.72
N LEU A 269 1.62 9.17 22.95
CA LEU A 269 2.04 10.28 23.82
C LEU A 269 3.38 9.97 24.50
N LYS A 270 3.59 8.72 24.90
CA LYS A 270 4.82 8.26 25.53
C LYS A 270 5.15 6.87 25.03
N HIS A 271 6.42 6.61 24.77
CA HIS A 271 6.93 5.29 24.41
C HIS A 271 8.24 5.04 25.16
N VAL A 272 8.31 3.92 25.87
CA VAL A 272 9.51 3.43 26.54
C VAL A 272 9.67 1.98 26.16
N SER A 273 10.85 1.60 25.67
CA SER A 273 11.19 0.22 25.33
C SER A 273 12.54 -0.15 25.94
N ALA A 274 12.65 -1.36 26.48
CA ALA A 274 13.89 -1.96 26.95
C ALA A 274 14.30 -3.14 26.07
#